data_AF-A0AAP0GER0-F1
#
_entry.id   AF-A0AAP0GER0-F1
#
_cell.length_a   1.000
_cell.length_b   1.000
_cell.length_c   1.000
_cell.angle_alpha   90.00
_cell.angle_beta   90.00
_cell.angle_gamma   90.00
#
_symmetry.space_group_name_H-M   'P 1'
#
loop_
_entity.id
_entity.type
_entity.pdbx_description
1 polymer ?
#
loop_
_entity_poly.entity_id
_entity_poly.type
_entity_poly.pdbx_seq_one_letter_code
_entity_poly.pdbx_strand_id
1 'polypeptide(L)' 'MGDRWRNKVRLGKNVVEEVLGLGSLSDFEKEGLENLNTELKVSIEKGIKFAAEN' A
#
# COMPACT_ATOMS: atom_id res chain seq x y z
N MET A 1 23.02 10.23 9.90
CA MET A 1 22.12 10.02 8.75
C MET A 1 21.00 9.10 9.23
N GLY A 2 19.75 9.54 9.03
CA GLY A 2 18.58 9.10 9.79
C GLY A 2 18.05 7.69 9.48
N ASP A 3 17.40 7.13 10.49
CA ASP A 3 16.77 5.82 10.52
C ASP A 3 15.62 5.73 9.51
N ARG A 4 15.74 4.79 8.55
CA ARG A 4 14.67 4.46 7.61
C ARG A 4 13.72 3.43 8.24
N TRP A 5 12.46 3.85 8.35
CA TRP A 5 11.24 3.15 8.73
C TRP A 5 11.25 1.63 8.46
N ARG A 6 11.19 0.83 9.53
CA ARG A 6 11.17 -0.64 9.48
C ARG A 6 9.71 -1.11 9.58
N ASN A 7 9.01 -1.22 8.45
CA ASN A 7 7.70 -1.88 8.43
C ASN A 7 7.91 -3.40 8.60
N LYS A 8 7.24 -4.03 9.57
CA LYS A 8 7.42 -5.46 9.86
C LYS A 8 6.71 -6.31 8.81
N VAL A 9 7.46 -7.09 8.03
CA VAL A 9 6.92 -8.10 7.11
C VAL A 9 7.37 -9.50 7.54
N ARG A 10 6.51 -10.52 7.40
CA ARG A 10 6.87 -11.93 7.55
C ARG A 10 7.22 -12.49 6.17
N LEU A 11 8.44 -12.99 6.00
CA LEU A 11 8.90 -13.61 4.75
C LEU A 11 8.69 -15.14 4.82
N GLY A 12 8.06 -15.72 3.79
CA GLY A 12 7.76 -17.15 3.64
C GLY A 12 8.34 -17.74 2.35
N LYS A 13 8.09 -19.04 2.09
CA LYS A 13 8.70 -19.79 0.97
C LYS A 13 8.11 -19.40 -0.40
N ASN A 14 6.91 -18.81 -0.39
CA ASN A 14 6.33 -18.01 -1.46
C ASN A 14 6.23 -16.56 -0.95
N VAL A 15 6.61 -15.59 -1.79
CA VAL A 15 7.01 -14.23 -1.34
C VAL A 15 5.90 -13.47 -0.57
N VAL A 16 4.62 -13.82 -0.77
CA VAL A 16 3.51 -13.39 0.09
C VAL A 16 2.58 -14.60 0.30
N GLU A 17 2.41 -15.04 1.54
CA GLU A 17 1.54 -16.18 1.89
C GLU A 17 0.15 -15.74 2.38
N GLU A 18 0.00 -14.53 2.93
CA GLU A 18 -1.29 -14.01 3.38
C GLU A 18 -1.28 -12.47 3.42
N VAL A 19 -2.37 -11.84 2.99
CA VAL A 19 -2.62 -10.41 3.17
C VAL A 19 -3.62 -10.26 4.32
N LEU A 20 -3.13 -9.90 5.50
CA LEU A 20 -3.99 -9.60 6.64
C LEU A 20 -4.69 -8.25 6.40
N GLY A 21 -5.99 -8.19 6.69
CA GLY A 21 -6.79 -6.98 6.59
C GLY A 21 -6.40 -5.92 7.62
N LEU A 22 -6.95 -4.71 7.48
CA LEU A 22 -6.62 -3.56 8.33
C LEU A 22 -7.21 -3.61 9.75
N GLY A 23 -8.00 -4.63 10.07
CA GLY A 23 -8.73 -4.71 11.34
C GLY A 23 -9.87 -3.68 11.43
N SER A 24 -10.32 -3.40 12.65
CA SER A 24 -11.37 -2.41 12.92
C SER A 24 -10.77 -1.00 12.86
N LEU A 25 -11.35 -0.13 12.03
CA LEU A 25 -10.94 1.26 11.88
C LEU A 25 -11.95 2.21 12.54
N SER A 26 -11.45 3.27 13.17
CA SER A 26 -12.25 4.41 13.57
C SER A 26 -12.74 5.20 12.35
N ASP A 27 -13.75 6.06 12.51
CA ASP A 27 -14.30 6.81 11.38
C ASP A 27 -13.28 7.79 10.78
N PHE A 28 -12.43 8.38 11.62
CA PHE A 28 -11.31 9.22 11.17
C PHE A 28 -10.30 8.43 10.31
N GLU A 29 -9.98 7.19 10.72
CA GLU A 29 -9.06 6.33 9.97
C GLU A 29 -9.66 5.85 8.65
N LYS A 30 -10.98 5.61 8.59
CA LYS A 30 -11.68 5.24 7.35
C LYS A 30 -11.61 6.38 6.32
N GLU A 31 -11.90 7.61 6.75
CA GLU A 31 -11.84 8.78 5.87
C GLU A 31 -10.41 8.99 5.31
N GLY A 32 -9.40 8.88 6.18
CA GLY A 32 -8.00 8.93 5.77
C GLY A 32 -7.64 7.83 4.76
N LEU A 33 -8.15 6.61 4.99
CA LEU A 33 -7.92 5.47 4.10
C LEU A 33 -8.59 5.65 2.72
N GLU A 34 -9.79 6.20 2.66
CA GLU A 34 -10.48 6.48 1.40
C GLU A 34 -9.71 7.49 0.54
N ASN A 35 -9.21 8.55 1.16
CA ASN A 35 -8.37 9.54 0.49
C ASN A 35 -7.06 8.93 -0.04
N LEU A 36 -6.36 8.14 0.80
CA LEU A 36 -5.14 7.44 0.38
C LEU A 36 -5.39 6.44 -0.76
N ASN A 37 -6.48 5.69 -0.70
CA ASN A 37 -6.82 4.72 -1.75
C ASN A 37 -7.04 5.40 -3.10
N THR A 38 -7.63 6.59 -3.11
CA THR A 38 -7.85 7.36 -4.34
C THR A 38 -6.52 7.82 -4.94
N GLU A 39 -5.63 8.41 -4.12
CA GLU A 39 -4.31 8.85 -4.59
C GLU A 39 -3.46 7.68 -5.09
N LEU A 40 -3.49 6.55 -4.38
CA LEU A 40 -2.73 5.36 -4.74
C LEU A 40 -3.16 4.80 -6.09
N LYS A 41 -4.47 4.74 -6.37
CA LYS A 41 -4.99 4.30 -7.68
C LYS A 41 -4.45 5.16 -8.81
N VAL A 42 -4.48 6.49 -8.66
CA VAL A 42 -3.95 7.43 -9.65
C VAL A 42 -2.46 7.18 -9.90
N SER A 43 -1.66 6.92 -8.85
CA SER A 43 -0.24 6.60 -9.00
C SER A 43 0.00 5.25 -9.71
N ILE A 44 -0.79 4.23 -9.43
CA ILE A 44 -0.72 2.92 -10.10
C ILE A 44 -1.04 3.08 -11.58
N GLU A 45 -2.13 3.78 -11.93
CA GLU A 45 -2.53 4.02 -13.31
C GLU A 45 -1.44 4.77 -14.10
N LYS A 46 -0.82 5.78 -13.49
CA LYS A 46 0.33 6.47 -14.07
C LYS A 46 1.50 5.52 -14.33
N GLY A 47 1.82 4.65 -13.38
CA GLY A 47 2.90 3.66 -13.52
C GLY A 47 2.62 2.64 -14.63
N ILE A 48 1.40 2.11 -14.71
CA ILE A 48 0.98 1.19 -15.78
C ILE A 48 1.08 1.87 -17.14
N LYS A 49 0.56 3.10 -17.26
CA LYS A 49 0.63 3.87 -18.50
C LYS A 49 2.08 4.10 -18.93
N PHE A 50 2.93 4.52 -18.00
CA PHE A 50 4.35 4.72 -18.26
C PHE A 50 5.03 3.45 -18.80
N ALA A 51 4.77 2.29 -18.19
CA ALA A 51 5.35 1.01 -18.60
C ALA A 51 4.77 0.45 -19.91
N ALA A 52 3.57 0.86 -20.32
CA ALA A 52 2.96 0.45 -21.58
C ALA A 52 3.41 1.31 -22.77
N GLU A 53 3.81 2.56 -22.50
CA GLU A 53 4.14 3.56 -23.51
C GLU A 53 5.66 3.76 -23.72
N ASN A 54 6.52 3.04 -22.98
CA ASN A 54 7.98 3.08 -23.07
C ASN A 54 8.58 1.68 -23.05
#